data_AF-A0A7X6WEG4-F1
#
_entry.id   AF-A0A7X6WEG4-F1
#
_cell.length_a   1.000
_cell.length_b   1.000
_cell.length_c   1.000
_cell.angle_alpha   90.00
_cell.angle_beta   90.00
_cell.angle_gamma   90.00
#
_symmetry.space_group_name_H-M   'P 1'
#
loop_
_entity.id
_entity.type
_entity.pdbx_description
1 polymer ?
#
loop_
_entity_poly.entity_id
_entity_poly.type
_entity_poly.pdbx_seq_one_letter_code
_entity_poly.pdbx_strand_id
1 'polypeptide(L)'
;VGQAIKNSIRKEDAGLRYGGDEFIILLFNQDKKAAYRVIERIRREISELAAEHGVNIQISAGAACYDCLRDMEDIIKMADRDLYKEKQMKKTKEKQNSDKLKYLIQEIEKLRDELNKKVAQGGKGLNSEETLKLSQRLDELIVEHLLDE
;
A
#
# COMPACT_ATOMS: atom_id res chain seq x y z
N VAL A 1 -4.52 2.08 16.93
CA VAL A 1 -3.32 2.94 16.70
C VAL A 1 -2.55 3.23 17.99
N GLY A 2 -3.08 4.00 18.94
CA GLY A 2 -2.34 4.33 20.19
C GLY A 2 -1.82 3.11 20.95
N GLN A 3 -2.63 2.04 21.04
CA GLN A 3 -2.20 0.77 21.64
C GLN A 3 -1.05 0.10 20.87
N ALA A 4 -1.12 0.06 19.54
CA ALA A 4 -0.05 -0.47 18.69
C ALA A 4 1.26 0.30 18.88
N ILE A 5 1.20 1.64 18.94
CA ILE A 5 2.37 2.49 19.23
C ILE A 5 2.95 2.13 20.60
N LYS A 6 2.10 2.05 21.63
CA LYS A 6 2.53 1.71 23.00
C LYS A 6 3.21 0.34 23.10
N ASN A 7 2.68 -0.67 22.40
CA ASN A 7 3.29 -2.01 22.33
C ASN A 7 4.62 -2.01 21.56
N SER A 8 4.78 -1.03 20.65
CA SER A 8 5.91 -0.96 19.74
C SER A 8 7.04 -0.06 20.21
N ILE A 9 6.97 0.55 21.38
CA ILE A 9 8.03 1.42 21.91
C ILE A 9 8.49 0.91 23.28
N ARG A 10 9.71 1.29 23.69
CA ARG A 10 10.23 0.89 25.00
C ARG A 10 9.64 1.78 26.09
N LYS A 11 9.83 1.39 27.35
CA LYS A 11 9.28 2.11 28.51
C LYS A 11 9.82 3.54 28.63
N GLU A 12 11.06 3.76 28.20
CA GLU A 12 11.72 5.05 28.19
C GLU A 12 11.29 5.95 27.02
N ASP A 13 10.77 5.37 25.93
CA ASP A 13 10.33 6.09 24.74
C ASP A 13 8.94 6.72 24.96
N ALA A 14 8.60 7.75 24.18
CA ALA A 14 7.31 8.44 24.31
C ALA A 14 6.54 8.43 22.98
N GLY A 15 5.24 8.15 23.05
CA GLY A 15 4.31 8.28 21.93
C GLY A 15 3.19 9.26 22.28
N LEU A 16 2.98 10.27 21.44
CA LEU A 16 1.99 11.32 21.66
C LEU A 16 1.09 11.46 20.42
N ARG A 17 -0.19 11.78 20.64
CA ARG A 17 -1.09 12.18 19.56
C ARG A 17 -0.96 13.70 19.38
N TYR A 18 -0.45 14.13 18.24
CA TYR A 18 -0.21 15.54 17.95
C TYR A 18 -1.53 16.27 17.62
N GLY A 19 -2.38 15.66 16.80
CA GLY A 19 -3.69 16.17 16.44
C GLY A 19 -4.33 15.29 15.37
N GLY A 20 -5.67 15.18 15.34
CA GLY A 20 -6.34 14.36 14.33
C GLY A 20 -5.82 12.92 14.28
N ASP A 21 -5.29 12.50 13.14
CA ASP A 21 -4.66 11.20 12.88
C ASP A 21 -3.11 11.21 13.00
N GLU A 22 -2.52 12.32 13.45
CA GLU A 22 -1.08 12.52 13.54
C GLU A 22 -0.53 12.11 14.91
N PHE A 23 0.60 11.38 14.88
CA PHE A 23 1.31 10.91 16.05
C PHE A 23 2.79 11.27 15.97
N ILE A 24 3.36 11.67 17.11
CA ILE A 24 4.80 11.90 17.27
C ILE A 24 5.35 10.82 18.20
N ILE A 25 6.48 10.25 17.82
CA ILE A 25 7.18 9.24 18.61
C ILE A 25 8.60 9.73 18.88
N LEU A 26 8.95 9.83 20.15
CA LEU A 26 10.28 10.21 20.63
C LEU A 26 11.01 8.94 21.09
N LEU A 27 12.13 8.64 20.42
CA LEU A 27 12.96 7.49 20.73
C LEU A 27 14.26 7.95 21.37
N PHE A 28 14.52 7.54 22.61
CA PHE A 28 15.70 8.00 23.34
C PHE A 28 16.90 7.11 23.07
N ASN A 29 18.06 7.73 22.82
CA ASN A 29 19.34 7.05 22.58
C ASN A 29 19.25 6.01 21.46
N GLN A 30 18.58 6.35 20.35
CA GLN A 30 18.42 5.49 19.19
C GLN A 30 18.92 6.17 17.91
N ASP A 31 19.40 5.36 16.97
CA ASP A 31 19.78 5.81 15.65
C ASP A 31 18.61 5.75 14.67
N LYS A 32 18.82 6.26 13.45
CA LYS A 32 17.75 6.32 12.43
C LYS A 32 17.29 4.93 12.02
N LYS A 33 18.19 3.94 12.04
CA LYS A 33 17.87 2.54 11.71
C LYS A 33 16.92 1.94 12.74
N ALA A 34 17.14 2.20 14.03
CA ALA A 34 16.24 1.80 15.10
C ALA A 34 14.86 2.47 14.97
N ALA A 35 14.82 3.74 14.59
CA ALA A 35 13.55 4.42 14.32
C ALA A 35 12.73 3.71 13.24
N TYR A 36 13.35 3.31 12.12
CA TYR A 36 12.64 2.53 11.10
C TYR A 36 12.20 1.15 11.58
N ARG A 37 12.98 0.46 12.42
CA ARG A 37 12.52 -0.81 13.03
C ARG A 37 11.27 -0.62 13.90
N VAL A 38 11.21 0.47 14.65
CA VAL A 38 10.02 0.84 15.44
C VAL A 38 8.84 1.12 14.50
N ILE A 39 9.06 1.88 13.43
CA ILE A 39 8.03 2.18 12.43
C ILE A 39 7.46 0.89 11.82
N GLU A 40 8.30 -0.06 11.40
CA GLU A 40 7.85 -1.34 10.85
C GLU A 40 7.04 -2.17 11.85
N ARG A 41 7.47 -2.18 13.12
CA ARG A 41 6.70 -2.84 14.18
C ARG A 41 5.32 -2.22 14.36
N ILE A 42 5.23 -0.89 14.34
CA ILE A 42 3.95 -0.17 14.43
C ILE A 42 3.07 -0.46 13.22
N ARG A 43 3.65 -0.48 12.01
CA ARG A 43 2.92 -0.86 10.77
C ARG A 43 2.28 -2.22 10.93
N ARG A 44 3.06 -3.21 11.36
CA ARG A 44 2.59 -4.57 11.55
C ARG A 44 1.49 -4.68 12.59
N GLU A 45 1.68 -4.12 13.78
CA GLU A 45 0.69 -4.12 14.85
C GLU A 45 -0.62 -3.42 14.44
N ILE A 46 -0.53 -2.30 13.72
CA ILE A 46 -1.72 -1.62 13.20
C ILE A 46 -2.41 -2.47 12.13
N SER A 47 -1.66 -3.10 11.22
CA SER A 47 -2.21 -3.96 10.18
C SER A 47 -2.94 -5.16 10.77
N GLU A 48 -2.36 -5.82 11.78
CA GLU A 48 -2.96 -6.97 12.46
C GLU A 48 -4.25 -6.55 13.17
N LEU A 49 -4.22 -5.48 13.97
CA LEU A 49 -5.42 -4.96 14.65
C LEU A 49 -6.49 -4.46 13.66
N ALA A 50 -6.09 -3.85 12.54
CA ALA A 50 -7.00 -3.36 11.52
C ALA A 50 -7.73 -4.53 10.84
N ALA A 51 -6.99 -5.60 10.50
CA ALA A 51 -7.54 -6.81 9.91
C ALA A 51 -8.58 -7.48 10.83
N GLU A 52 -8.33 -7.55 12.14
CA GLU A 52 -9.30 -8.06 13.13
C GLU A 52 -10.63 -7.29 13.14
N HIS A 53 -10.59 -6.00 12.79
CA HIS A 53 -11.76 -5.14 12.73
C HIS A 53 -12.34 -5.01 11.30
N GLY A 54 -11.81 -5.77 10.34
CA GLY A 54 -12.24 -5.73 8.94
C GLY A 54 -11.98 -4.38 8.26
N VAL A 55 -11.00 -3.62 8.75
CA VAL A 55 -10.59 -2.33 8.16
C VAL A 55 -9.18 -2.42 7.62
N ASN A 56 -8.89 -1.64 6.58
CA ASN A 56 -7.53 -1.47 6.08
C ASN A 56 -7.02 -0.09 6.50
N ILE A 57 -5.94 -0.05 7.28
CA ILE A 57 -5.33 1.21 7.75
C ILE A 57 -3.92 1.28 7.20
N GLN A 58 -3.67 2.30 6.38
CA GLN A 58 -2.32 2.63 5.93
C GLN A 58 -1.74 3.76 6.77
N ILE A 59 -0.49 3.60 7.20
CA ILE A 59 0.22 4.64 7.96
C ILE A 59 1.44 5.10 7.19
N SER A 60 1.64 6.41 7.11
CA SER A 60 2.88 7.02 6.62
C SER A 60 3.67 7.54 7.82
N ALA A 61 4.98 7.36 7.81
CA ALA A 61 5.88 7.69 8.90
C ALA A 61 7.21 8.23 8.36
N GLY A 62 7.70 9.30 8.97
CA GLY A 62 9.03 9.84 8.71
C GLY A 62 9.88 9.81 9.97
N ALA A 63 11.20 9.71 9.81
CA ALA A 63 12.13 9.69 10.93
C ALA A 63 13.28 10.69 10.74
N ALA A 64 13.64 11.35 11.84
CA ALA A 64 14.85 12.15 11.95
C ALA A 64 15.56 11.83 13.27
N CYS A 65 16.88 11.98 13.28
CA CYS A 65 17.70 11.84 14.47
C CYS A 65 18.27 13.19 14.86
N TYR A 66 18.23 13.44 16.17
CA TYR A 66 18.91 14.59 16.74
C TYR A 66 20.41 14.51 16.48
N ASP A 67 21.00 15.63 16.07
CA ASP A 67 22.42 15.89 16.25
C ASP A 67 22.58 17.15 17.10
N CYS A 68 23.72 17.28 17.78
CA CYS A 68 24.00 18.39 18.69
C CYS A 68 24.08 19.77 18.01
N LEU A 69 23.88 19.84 16.70
CA LEU A 69 23.97 21.06 15.88
C LEU A 69 22.60 21.62 15.49
N ARG A 70 21.52 20.88 15.73
CA ARG A 70 20.15 21.28 15.35
C ARG A 70 19.30 21.57 16.59
N ASP A 71 18.26 22.36 16.42
CA ASP A 71 17.21 22.50 17.43
C ASP A 71 16.08 21.49 17.21
N MET A 72 15.10 21.48 18.12
CA MET A 72 13.97 20.55 18.04
C MET A 72 13.09 20.81 16.81
N GLU A 73 12.96 22.06 16.38
CA GLU A 73 12.11 22.44 15.25
C GLU A 73 12.67 21.89 13.94
N ASP A 74 13.99 21.95 13.75
CA ASP A 74 14.69 21.40 12.60
C ASP A 74 14.53 19.87 12.49
N ILE A 75 14.58 19.16 13.63
CA ILE A 75 14.37 17.70 13.65
C ILE A 75 12.94 17.38 13.20
N ILE A 76 11.94 18.10 13.71
CA ILE A 76 10.54 17.89 13.35
C ILE A 76 10.35 18.15 11.85
N LYS A 77 10.90 19.25 11.31
CA LYS A 77 10.87 19.54 9.87
C LYS A 77 11.56 18.47 9.04
N MET A 78 12.62 17.85 9.55
CA MET A 78 13.27 16.73 8.86
C MET A 78 12.42 15.46 8.85
N ALA A 79 11.80 15.12 9.99
CA ALA A 79 10.90 13.97 10.09
C ALA A 79 9.68 14.17 9.19
N ASP A 80 9.11 15.38 9.16
CA ASP A 80 7.98 15.71 8.29
C ASP A 80 8.35 15.64 6.79
N ARG A 81 9.53 16.13 6.41
CA ARG A 81 10.02 15.95 5.02
C ARG A 81 10.18 14.48 4.63
N ASP A 82 10.64 13.64 5.55
CA ASP A 82 10.77 12.20 5.34
C ASP A 82 9.39 11.53 5.20
N LEU A 83 8.44 11.91 6.05
CA LEU A 83 7.04 11.49 5.99
C LEU A 83 6.38 11.89 4.66
N TYR A 84 6.61 13.12 4.22
CA TYR A 84 6.05 13.64 2.98
C TYR A 84 6.57 12.86 1.76
N LYS A 85 7.86 12.50 1.74
CA LYS A 85 8.42 11.63 0.68
C LYS A 85 7.69 10.29 0.62
N GLU A 86 7.43 9.67 1.76
CA GLU A 86 6.69 8.40 1.80
C GLU A 86 5.24 8.58 1.29
N LYS A 87 4.53 9.63 1.73
CA LYS A 87 3.17 9.94 1.24
C LYS A 87 3.15 10.07 -0.28
N GLN A 88 4.15 10.74 -0.87
CA GLN A 88 4.25 10.90 -2.32
C GLN A 88 4.53 9.59 -3.05
N MET A 89 5.38 8.74 -2.50
CA MET A 89 5.64 7.40 -3.07
C MET A 89 4.37 6.54 -3.08
N LYS A 90 3.61 6.52 -1.97
CA LYS A 90 2.34 5.79 -1.89
C LYS A 90 1.32 6.30 -2.89
N LYS A 91 1.11 7.61 -2.94
CA LYS A 91 0.19 8.24 -3.90
C LYS A 91 0.55 7.91 -5.35
N THR A 92 1.85 7.80 -5.64
CA THR A 92 2.34 7.41 -6.97
C THR A 92 2.00 5.96 -7.27
N LYS A 93 2.26 5.04 -6.32
CA LYS A 93 1.92 3.61 -6.45
C LYS A 93 0.41 3.39 -6.58
N GLU A 94 -0.40 4.08 -5.78
CA GLU A 94 -1.87 4.03 -5.87
C GLU A 94 -2.38 4.49 -7.24
N LYS A 95 -1.81 5.58 -7.77
CA LYS A 95 -2.15 6.05 -9.12
C LYS A 95 -1.77 5.01 -10.19
N GLN A 96 -0.56 4.44 -10.11
CA GLN A 96 -0.12 3.39 -11.03
C GLN A 96 -1.05 2.17 -10.98
N ASN A 97 -1.44 1.73 -9.78
CA ASN A 97 -2.37 0.62 -9.62
C ASN A 97 -3.76 0.96 -10.21
N SER A 98 -4.26 2.17 -9.98
CA SER A 98 -5.53 2.61 -10.58
C SER A 98 -5.46 2.68 -12.11
N ASP A 99 -4.34 3.11 -12.67
CA ASP A 99 -4.16 3.20 -14.12
C ASP A 99 -4.04 1.81 -14.75
N LYS A 100 -3.30 0.88 -14.11
CA LYS A 100 -3.23 -0.55 -14.49
C LYS A 100 -4.62 -1.19 -14.46
N LEU A 101 -5.41 -0.93 -13.42
CA LEU A 101 -6.77 -1.48 -13.30
C LEU A 101 -7.71 -0.96 -14.39
N LYS A 102 -7.64 0.34 -14.71
CA LYS A 102 -8.43 0.92 -15.82
C LYS A 102 -8.08 0.29 -17.16
N TYR A 103 -6.78 0.07 -17.42
CA TYR A 103 -6.32 -0.60 -18.63
C TYR A 103 -6.88 -2.02 -18.74
N LEU A 104 -6.81 -2.80 -17.65
CA LEU A 104 -7.34 -4.16 -17.61
C LEU A 104 -8.84 -4.22 -17.90
N ILE A 105 -9.63 -3.32 -17.31
CA ILE A 105 -11.09 -3.26 -17.54
C ILE A 105 -11.37 -3.02 -19.03
N GLN A 106 -10.67 -2.08 -19.65
CA GLN A 106 -10.84 -1.79 -21.08
C GLN A 106 -10.47 -2.99 -21.96
N GLU A 107 -9.41 -3.72 -21.61
CA GLU A 107 -8.99 -4.90 -22.39
C GLU A 107 -9.99 -6.06 -22.25
N ILE A 108 -10.52 -6.29 -21.05
CA ILE A 108 -11.59 -7.27 -20.81
C ILE A 108 -12.85 -6.91 -21.59
N GLU A 109 -13.24 -5.63 -21.64
CA GLU A 109 -14.39 -5.17 -22.42
C GLU A 109 -14.21 -5.43 -23.93
N LYS A 110 -13.04 -5.13 -24.48
CA LYS A 110 -12.74 -5.45 -25.90
C LYS A 110 -12.83 -6.94 -26.19
N LEU A 111 -12.21 -7.78 -25.36
CA LEU A 111 -12.25 -9.24 -25.53
C LEU A 111 -13.69 -9.78 -25.45
N ARG A 112 -14.50 -9.22 -24.55
CA ARG A 112 -15.93 -9.54 -24.44
C ARG A 112 -16.69 -9.16 -25.72
N ASP A 113 -16.46 -7.96 -26.25
CA ASP A 113 -17.13 -7.51 -27.47
C ASP A 113 -16.74 -8.33 -28.70
N GLU A 114 -15.47 -8.72 -28.81
CA GLU A 114 -14.99 -9.62 -29.86
C GLU A 114 -15.64 -11.01 -29.76
N LEU A 115 -15.73 -11.56 -28.55
CA LEU A 115 -16.40 -12.83 -28.30
C LEU A 115 -17.88 -12.76 -28.67
N ASN A 116 -18.59 -11.72 -28.23
CA ASN A 116 -20.02 -11.52 -28.54
C ASN A 116 -20.28 -11.43 -30.05
N LYS A 117 -19.43 -10.71 -30.80
CA LYS A 117 -19.52 -10.62 -32.27
C LYS A 117 -19.33 -11.99 -32.93
N LYS A 118 -18.36 -12.78 -32.48
CA LYS A 118 -18.10 -14.13 -33.02
C LYS A 118 -19.25 -15.10 -32.73
N VAL A 119 -19.84 -15.03 -31.54
CA VAL A 119 -21.02 -15.83 -31.17
C VAL A 119 -22.23 -15.46 -32.01
N ALA A 120 -22.47 -14.16 -32.25
CA ALA A 120 -23.59 -13.69 -33.07
C ALA A 120 -23.48 -14.08 -34.55
N GLN A 121 -22.25 -14.23 -35.07
CA GLN A 121 -21.99 -14.64 -36.46
C GLN A 121 -21.98 -16.18 -36.65
N GLY A 122 -21.81 -16.94 -35.56
CA GLY A 122 -21.74 -18.40 -35.56
C GLY A 122 -23.05 -19.09 -35.15
N GLY A 123 -24.00 -19.22 -36.09
CA GLY A 123 -25.21 -20.06 -35.94
C GLY A 123 -24.95 -21.58 -35.84
N LYS A 124 -23.70 -22.01 -35.64
CA LYS A 124 -23.31 -23.36 -35.22
C LYS A 124 -22.28 -23.19 -34.12
N GLY A 125 -22.54 -23.79 -32.95
CA GLY A 125 -21.84 -23.55 -31.69
C GLY A 125 -20.32 -23.44 -31.79
N LEU A 126 -19.75 -22.55 -30.97
CA LEU A 126 -18.32 -22.37 -30.75
C LEU A 126 -17.58 -23.72 -30.78
N ASN A 127 -16.59 -23.85 -31.65
CA ASN A 127 -15.77 -25.05 -31.70
C ASN A 127 -14.92 -25.13 -30.41
N SER A 128 -14.82 -26.32 -29.80
CA SER A 128 -14.19 -26.52 -28.47
C SER A 128 -12.76 -25.98 -28.37
N GLU A 129 -12.06 -25.87 -29.50
CA GLU A 129 -10.70 -25.35 -29.60
C GLU A 129 -10.62 -23.82 -29.42
N GLU A 130 -11.64 -23.08 -29.87
CA GLU A 130 -11.68 -21.62 -29.76
C GLU A 130 -12.05 -21.17 -28.36
N THR A 131 -12.95 -21.92 -27.71
CA THR A 131 -13.31 -21.70 -26.30
C THR A 131 -12.11 -21.95 -25.38
N LEU A 132 -11.30 -22.96 -25.70
CA LEU A 132 -10.07 -23.27 -24.98
C LEU A 132 -9.04 -22.13 -25.12
N LYS A 133 -8.85 -21.58 -26.32
CA LYS A 133 -7.93 -20.45 -26.57
C LYS A 133 -8.34 -19.18 -25.81
N LEU A 134 -9.63 -18.88 -25.74
CA LEU A 134 -10.15 -17.76 -24.96
C LEU A 134 -9.99 -17.97 -23.46
N SER A 135 -10.25 -19.19 -22.97
CA SER A 135 -10.02 -19.55 -21.56
C SER A 135 -8.55 -19.38 -21.19
N GLN A 136 -7.62 -19.92 -22.00
CA GLN A 136 -6.18 -19.79 -21.75
C GLN A 136 -5.72 -18.34 -21.73
N ARG A 137 -6.22 -17.50 -22.65
CA ARG A 137 -5.86 -16.08 -22.68
C ARG A 137 -6.43 -15.29 -21.49
N LEU A 138 -7.60 -15.69 -20.99
CA LEU A 138 -8.16 -15.13 -19.76
C LEU A 138 -7.32 -15.55 -18.55
N ASP A 139 -6.90 -16.82 -18.48
CA ASP A 139 -6.03 -17.35 -17.44
C ASP A 139 -4.66 -16.65 -17.45
N GLU A 140 -4.07 -16.41 -18.63
CA GLU A 140 -2.82 -15.65 -18.79
C GLU A 140 -2.95 -14.21 -18.26
N LEU A 141 -4.05 -13.52 -18.59
CA LEU A 141 -4.31 -12.16 -18.10
C LEU A 141 -4.52 -12.13 -16.58
N ILE A 142 -5.19 -13.14 -16.02
CA ILE A 142 -5.36 -13.29 -14.57
C ILE A 142 -3.99 -13.49 -13.91
N VAL A 143 -3.17 -14.40 -14.42
CA VAL A 143 -1.83 -14.69 -13.87
C VAL A 143 -0.94 -13.46 -13.92
N GLU A 144 -0.88 -12.76 -15.05
CA GLU A 144 0.01 -11.62 -15.27
C GLU A 144 -0.39 -10.36 -14.46
N HIS A 145 -1.65 -10.28 -14.02
CA HIS A 145 -2.18 -9.05 -13.42
C HIS A 145 -2.74 -9.20 -12.00
N LEU A 146 -2.96 -10.41 -11.49
CA LEU A 146 -3.46 -10.67 -10.14
C LEU A 146 -2.47 -11.42 -9.22
N LEU A 147 -1.36 -11.95 -9.72
CA LEU A 147 -0.38 -12.71 -8.90
C LEU A 147 0.92 -11.96 -8.57
N ASP A 148 1.00 -10.66 -8.88
CA ASP A 148 2.16 -9.79 -8.58
C ASP A 148 2.00 -9.01 -7.25
N GLU A 149 1.27 -9.55 -6.27
CA GLU A 149 1.19 -9.01 -4.89
C GLU A 149 2.08 -9.75 -3.90
#